data_AF-A0AA42BG88-F1
#
_entry.id   AF-A0AA42BG88-F1
#
_cell.length_a   1.000
_cell.length_b   1.000
_cell.length_c   1.000
_cell.angle_alpha   90.00
_cell.angle_beta   90.00
_cell.angle_gamma   90.00
#
_symmetry.space_group_name_H-M   'P 1'
#
loop_
_entity.id
_entity.type
_entity.pdbx_description
1 polymer ?
#
loop_
_entity_poly.entity_id
_entity_poly.type
_entity_poly.pdbx_seq_one_letter_code
_entity_poly.pdbx_strand_id
1 'polypeptide(L)'
;EKVTQPFEIVASLDDGEKSQEMLSLLQDIASLSDKITLKTDGQDARKPSFSLNRIGGDIGLRFAGLPMGHEFTSLVLALLQVGGHPSKTAPEVIEQIKNIEGEYHFETYFSLSCQNCPDVVQALNLMAVLNPAIRHVAIDGALFQDEVEARQVMSVPSIYLNGELFGQGRMGEEEILAKLDTGAAARDVEKLNAKDAFDVLVIGGGPAGAAAAIYAARKGIRTGVAAERFGGQVLDTMAIENFISVKETEGPKLARALEEHVREYDVDIMNLQRAAALIPAGADGLHEVKMDSGASLKARTLILATGARWREMNVPGEQEYRGRGVAYCPHCDGPLFKGKRVAVIGGGNSGVEAAIDLAGIVAHVTLLEFGEELRADAVLQRKLQSLANVTILKMAQTTEVKGDGQKVTGLVYKDRTSEALHEVELEGIFVQIGLLPNSDWLKGTVELSRFGEIIVDAKGQTNIPGVFA
;
A
#
# COMPACT_ATOMS: atom_id res chain seq x y z
N GLU A 1 8.33 -32.09 5.37
CA GLU A 1 8.41 -31.19 6.55
C GLU A 1 9.19 -29.94 6.16
N LYS A 2 8.70 -28.73 6.46
CA LYS A 2 9.35 -27.47 6.05
C LYS A 2 10.19 -26.81 7.14
N VAL A 3 9.99 -27.20 8.40
CA VAL A 3 10.85 -26.84 9.54
C VAL A 3 12.06 -27.77 9.52
N THR A 4 13.25 -27.21 9.36
CA THR A 4 14.49 -28.00 9.23
C THR A 4 15.39 -27.88 10.46
N GLN A 5 15.28 -26.76 11.20
CA GLN A 5 16.09 -26.44 12.37
C GLN A 5 15.22 -26.41 13.65
N PRO A 6 15.74 -26.89 14.80
CA PRO A 6 15.00 -26.87 16.05
C PRO A 6 14.97 -25.45 16.66
N PHE A 7 13.84 -25.12 17.28
CA PHE A 7 13.65 -23.85 17.97
C PHE A 7 12.71 -23.98 19.17
N GLU A 8 12.79 -23.00 20.06
CA GLU A 8 12.01 -22.92 21.28
C GLU A 8 10.99 -21.78 21.20
N ILE A 9 9.77 -22.07 21.63
CA ILE A 9 8.74 -21.10 21.93
C ILE A 9 8.79 -20.86 23.45
N VAL A 10 9.03 -19.63 23.88
CA VAL A 10 9.09 -19.29 25.31
C VAL A 10 7.96 -18.34 25.66
N ALA A 11 6.90 -18.89 26.25
CA ALA A 11 5.70 -18.17 26.65
C ALA A 11 5.87 -17.48 28.01
N SER A 12 5.37 -16.25 28.11
CA SER A 12 5.24 -15.44 29.32
C SER A 12 3.75 -15.19 29.54
N LEU A 13 3.18 -15.81 30.57
CA LEU A 13 1.73 -15.91 30.77
C LEU A 13 1.32 -15.32 32.12
N ASP A 14 0.08 -14.87 32.20
CA ASP A 14 -0.64 -14.54 33.44
C ASP A 14 -1.82 -15.50 33.65
N ASP A 15 -2.64 -15.25 34.67
CA ASP A 15 -3.80 -16.08 35.01
C ASP A 15 -5.05 -15.77 34.16
N GLY A 16 -4.95 -14.89 33.17
CA GLY A 16 -6.06 -14.43 32.35
C GLY A 16 -6.51 -15.41 31.25
N GLU A 17 -7.74 -15.25 30.77
CA GLU A 17 -8.33 -16.09 29.71
C GLU A 17 -7.50 -16.08 28.43
N LYS A 18 -6.99 -14.91 28.03
CA LYS A 18 -6.15 -14.78 26.83
C LYS A 18 -4.81 -15.49 26.96
N SER A 19 -4.25 -15.61 28.17
CA SER A 19 -3.07 -16.44 28.42
C SER A 19 -3.36 -17.92 28.24
N GLN A 20 -4.55 -18.38 28.64
CA GLN A 20 -4.97 -19.77 28.45
C GLN A 20 -5.21 -20.09 26.96
N GLU A 21 -5.87 -19.19 26.23
CA GLU A 21 -6.03 -19.30 24.77
C GLU A 21 -4.68 -19.37 24.05
N MET A 22 -3.74 -18.49 24.42
CA MET A 22 -2.39 -18.50 23.85
C MET A 22 -1.67 -19.81 24.16
N LEU A 23 -1.71 -20.27 25.41
CA LEU A 23 -1.06 -21.52 25.80
C LEU A 23 -1.61 -22.71 24.99
N SER A 24 -2.94 -22.79 24.81
CA SER A 24 -3.56 -23.85 24.01
C SER A 24 -3.05 -23.82 22.56
N LEU A 25 -3.01 -22.65 21.92
CA LEU A 25 -2.47 -22.49 20.57
C LEU A 25 -1.00 -22.94 20.48
N LEU A 26 -0.17 -22.54 21.45
CA LEU A 26 1.25 -22.88 21.46
C LEU A 26 1.48 -24.39 21.70
N GLN A 27 0.65 -25.02 22.53
CA GLN A 27 0.67 -26.48 22.74
C GLN A 27 0.29 -27.23 21.45
N ASP A 28 -0.75 -26.77 20.76
CA ASP A 28 -1.14 -27.33 19.46
C ASP A 28 0.02 -27.22 18.46
N ILE A 29 0.64 -26.04 18.33
CA ILE A 29 1.79 -25.83 17.44
C ILE A 29 2.97 -26.74 17.79
N ALA A 30 3.35 -26.83 19.07
CA ALA A 30 4.45 -27.67 19.52
C ALA A 30 4.19 -29.17 19.25
N SER A 31 2.93 -29.60 19.27
CA SER A 31 2.56 -30.99 18.96
C SER A 31 2.75 -31.37 17.48
N LEU A 32 2.87 -30.40 16.57
CA LEU A 32 2.95 -30.63 15.13
C LEU A 32 4.35 -31.03 14.63
N SER A 33 5.42 -30.80 15.41
CA SER A 33 6.79 -31.16 15.02
C SER A 33 7.67 -31.36 16.25
N ASP A 34 8.50 -32.41 16.22
CA ASP A 34 9.50 -32.72 17.25
C ASP A 34 10.64 -31.69 17.33
N LYS A 35 10.73 -30.79 16.35
CA LYS A 35 11.70 -29.68 16.31
C LYS A 35 11.24 -28.45 17.09
N ILE A 36 10.02 -28.43 17.60
CA ILE A 36 9.44 -27.28 18.32
C ILE A 36 9.28 -27.62 19.79
N THR A 37 10.00 -26.90 20.64
CA THR A 37 9.89 -27.06 22.10
C THR A 37 9.14 -25.88 22.70
N LEU A 38 8.08 -26.13 23.46
CA LEU A 38 7.38 -25.10 24.23
C LEU A 38 7.90 -25.03 25.67
N LYS A 39 8.23 -23.82 26.12
CA LYS A 39 8.52 -23.47 27.51
C LYS A 39 7.56 -22.39 28.00
N THR A 40 7.19 -22.44 29.28
CA THR A 40 6.22 -21.52 29.90
C THR A 40 6.82 -20.73 31.07
N ASP A 41 8.14 -20.71 31.18
CA ASP A 41 8.91 -20.06 32.24
C ASP A 41 9.36 -18.63 31.86
N GLY A 42 8.88 -18.10 30.73
CA GLY A 42 9.19 -16.75 30.27
C GLY A 42 8.71 -15.66 31.25
N GLN A 43 9.49 -14.57 31.33
CA GLN A 43 9.29 -13.47 32.29
C GLN A 43 9.12 -12.11 31.61
N ASP A 44 8.57 -12.07 30.40
CA ASP A 44 8.33 -10.80 29.72
C ASP A 44 7.31 -9.93 30.48
N ALA A 45 7.47 -8.62 30.38
CA ALA A 45 6.56 -7.66 31.01
C ALA A 45 5.17 -7.71 30.37
N ARG A 46 5.08 -7.97 29.05
CA ARG A 46 3.81 -8.15 28.36
C ARG A 46 3.33 -9.58 28.53
N LYS A 47 2.19 -9.73 29.19
CA LYS A 47 1.51 -11.01 29.41
C LYS A 47 0.07 -10.88 28.91
N PRO A 48 -0.42 -11.78 28.04
CA PRO A 48 0.31 -12.89 27.43
C PRO A 48 1.28 -12.46 26.32
N SER A 49 2.45 -13.09 26.24
CA SER A 49 3.36 -13.00 25.09
C SER A 49 4.20 -14.26 24.93
N PHE A 50 4.84 -14.44 23.77
CA PHE A 50 5.83 -15.50 23.57
C PHE A 50 6.94 -15.08 22.61
N SER A 51 8.16 -15.56 22.86
CA SER A 51 9.28 -15.39 21.93
C SER A 51 9.58 -16.66 21.14
N LEU A 52 10.13 -16.48 19.94
CA LEU A 52 10.60 -17.55 19.07
C LEU A 52 12.12 -17.52 19.00
N ASN A 53 12.78 -18.58 19.46
CA ASN A 53 14.24 -18.60 19.65
C ASN A 53 14.84 -19.84 18.99
N ARG A 54 15.68 -19.65 17.97
CA ARG A 54 16.43 -20.75 17.37
C ARG A 54 17.49 -21.25 18.34
N ILE A 55 17.62 -22.57 18.50
CA ILE A 55 18.64 -23.14 19.39
C ILE A 55 20.03 -22.76 18.86
N GLY A 56 20.83 -22.11 19.71
CA GLY A 56 22.18 -21.64 19.36
C GLY A 56 22.22 -20.39 18.48
N GLY A 57 21.07 -19.77 18.19
CA GLY A 57 20.97 -18.46 17.55
C GLY A 57 20.59 -17.36 18.54
N ASP A 58 20.80 -16.11 18.16
CA ASP A 58 20.32 -14.94 18.89
C ASP A 58 19.23 -14.25 18.06
N ILE A 59 17.97 -14.65 18.30
CA ILE A 59 16.80 -14.13 17.57
C ILE A 59 15.97 -13.26 18.49
N GLY A 60 15.59 -12.08 18.00
CA GLY A 60 14.87 -11.06 18.75
C GLY A 60 13.38 -10.99 18.53
N LEU A 61 12.68 -12.09 18.30
CA LEU A 61 11.30 -12.09 17.81
C LEU A 61 10.28 -12.47 18.89
N ARG A 62 9.29 -11.59 19.14
CA ARG A 62 8.19 -11.81 20.09
C ARG A 62 6.83 -11.40 19.52
N PHE A 63 5.79 -12.13 19.92
CA PHE A 63 4.40 -11.69 19.80
C PHE A 63 3.85 -11.43 21.20
N ALA A 64 3.28 -10.24 21.41
CA ALA A 64 2.53 -9.87 22.60
C ALA A 64 1.04 -9.85 22.25
N GLY A 65 0.26 -10.70 22.91
CA GLY A 65 -1.12 -11.00 22.54
C GLY A 65 -1.22 -12.14 21.53
N LEU A 66 -2.45 -12.47 21.11
CA LEU A 66 -2.76 -13.62 20.27
C LEU A 66 -2.66 -13.26 18.78
N PRO A 67 -1.64 -13.72 18.02
CA PRO A 67 -1.49 -13.39 16.60
C PRO A 67 -2.41 -14.23 15.71
N MET A 68 -3.72 -14.04 15.88
CA MET A 68 -4.78 -14.65 15.09
C MET A 68 -5.24 -13.70 13.99
N GLY A 69 -6.43 -13.91 13.42
CA GLY A 69 -6.96 -13.06 12.35
C GLY A 69 -6.01 -13.01 11.15
N HIS A 70 -5.71 -11.81 10.67
CA HIS A 70 -4.76 -11.63 9.56
C HIS A 70 -3.32 -11.97 9.95
N GLU A 71 -2.94 -11.82 11.23
CA GLU A 71 -1.60 -12.12 11.73
C GLU A 71 -1.30 -13.61 11.89
N PHE A 72 -2.30 -14.49 11.72
CA PHE A 72 -2.06 -15.93 11.70
C PHE A 72 -1.03 -16.32 10.63
N THR A 73 -1.07 -15.66 9.47
CA THR A 73 -0.09 -15.86 8.40
C THR A 73 1.32 -15.41 8.81
N SER A 74 1.41 -14.30 9.54
CA SER A 74 2.66 -13.78 10.09
C SER A 74 3.28 -14.71 11.13
N LEU A 75 2.45 -15.33 11.99
CA LEU A 75 2.90 -16.37 12.92
C LEU A 75 3.46 -17.58 12.16
N VAL A 76 2.73 -18.10 11.16
CA VAL A 76 3.17 -19.26 10.37
C VAL A 76 4.50 -18.98 9.68
N LEU A 77 4.67 -17.80 9.07
CA LEU A 77 5.92 -17.41 8.42
C LEU A 77 7.07 -17.26 9.42
N ALA A 78 6.83 -16.67 10.59
CA ALA A 78 7.82 -16.57 11.65
C ALA A 78 8.30 -17.95 12.11
N LEU A 79 7.40 -18.90 12.36
CA LEU A 79 7.73 -20.29 12.73
C LEU A 79 8.56 -20.98 11.64
N LEU A 80 8.18 -20.80 10.37
CA LEU A 80 8.92 -21.36 9.23
C LEU A 80 10.34 -20.76 9.13
N GLN A 81 10.48 -19.44 9.21
CA GLN A 81 11.75 -18.74 9.07
C GLN A 81 12.68 -19.02 10.25
N VAL A 82 12.19 -18.97 11.48
CA VAL A 82 12.94 -19.40 12.68
C VAL A 82 13.35 -20.87 12.56
N GLY A 83 12.46 -21.72 12.04
CA GLY A 83 12.71 -23.12 11.71
C GLY A 83 13.62 -23.39 10.50
N GLY A 84 14.22 -22.36 9.90
CA GLY A 84 15.22 -22.48 8.83
C GLY A 84 14.64 -22.55 7.41
N HIS A 85 13.35 -22.28 7.21
CA HIS A 85 12.78 -22.11 5.87
C HIS A 85 13.28 -20.80 5.25
N PRO A 86 13.76 -20.80 4.00
CA PRO A 86 14.27 -19.59 3.37
C PRO A 86 13.15 -18.56 3.12
N SER A 87 13.50 -17.28 3.21
CA SER A 87 12.60 -16.19 2.76
C SER A 87 12.53 -16.15 1.23
N LYS A 88 11.44 -15.58 0.72
CA LYS A 88 11.28 -15.22 -0.70
C LYS A 88 11.80 -13.80 -1.01
N THR A 89 12.18 -13.04 -0.01
CA THR A 89 12.77 -11.70 -0.14
C THR A 89 14.03 -11.76 -1.02
N ALA A 90 14.28 -10.70 -1.79
CA ALA A 90 15.43 -10.63 -2.69
C ALA A 90 16.77 -10.85 -1.94
N PRO A 91 17.74 -11.60 -2.50
CA PRO A 91 19.02 -11.86 -1.85
C PRO A 91 19.78 -10.59 -1.42
N GLU A 92 19.68 -9.52 -2.21
CA GLU A 92 20.34 -8.24 -1.93
C GLU A 92 19.79 -7.58 -0.67
N VAL A 93 18.46 -7.64 -0.49
CA VAL A 93 17.77 -7.13 0.71
C VAL A 93 18.13 -7.96 1.93
N ILE A 94 18.20 -9.29 1.80
CA ILE A 94 18.63 -10.18 2.88
C ILE A 94 20.06 -9.85 3.33
N GLU A 95 20.99 -9.66 2.40
CA GLU A 95 22.37 -9.29 2.72
C GLU A 95 22.46 -7.89 3.34
N GLN A 96 21.65 -6.93 2.89
CA GLN A 96 21.58 -5.62 3.52
C GLN A 96 21.11 -5.72 4.98
N ILE A 97 20.05 -6.47 5.25
CA ILE A 97 19.53 -6.69 6.62
C ILE A 97 20.63 -7.27 7.52
N LYS A 98 21.33 -8.31 7.07
CA LYS A 98 22.39 -8.97 7.87
C LYS A 98 23.55 -8.06 8.21
N ASN A 99 23.85 -7.08 7.36
CA ASN A 99 24.99 -6.17 7.52
C ASN A 99 24.63 -4.88 8.27
N ILE A 100 23.40 -4.74 8.77
CA ILE A 100 23.03 -3.61 9.63
C ILE A 100 23.81 -3.70 10.95
N GLU A 101 24.45 -2.59 11.31
CA GLU A 101 25.12 -2.39 12.59
C GLU A 101 24.28 -1.50 13.50
N GLY A 102 24.27 -1.75 14.81
CA GLY A 102 23.54 -0.96 15.80
C GLY A 102 22.69 -1.83 16.73
N GLU A 103 21.76 -1.20 17.44
CA GLU A 103 20.72 -1.88 18.23
C GLU A 103 19.36 -1.25 17.92
N TYR A 104 18.43 -2.07 17.44
CA TYR A 104 17.14 -1.64 16.93
C TYR A 104 16.03 -2.45 17.57
N HIS A 105 15.23 -1.81 18.43
CA HIS A 105 14.08 -2.41 19.09
C HIS A 105 12.80 -1.90 18.46
N PHE A 106 12.25 -2.72 17.56
CA PHE A 106 10.97 -2.46 16.91
C PHE A 106 9.79 -2.96 17.73
N GLU A 107 8.76 -2.14 17.79
CA GLU A 107 7.45 -2.49 18.34
C GLU A 107 6.37 -2.13 17.33
N THR A 108 5.59 -3.11 16.89
CA THR A 108 4.50 -2.90 15.91
C THR A 108 3.16 -3.15 16.56
N TYR A 109 2.34 -2.12 16.68
CA TYR A 109 0.95 -2.27 17.10
C TYR A 109 0.09 -2.68 15.91
N PHE A 110 -0.63 -3.79 16.05
CA PHE A 110 -1.58 -4.31 15.06
C PHE A 110 -2.96 -4.54 15.69
N SER A 111 -3.94 -4.84 14.84
CA SER A 111 -5.23 -5.40 15.27
C SER A 111 -5.58 -6.63 14.43
N LEU A 112 -6.35 -7.57 14.99
CA LEU A 112 -6.68 -8.83 14.30
C LEU A 112 -7.47 -8.64 13.00
N SER A 113 -8.19 -7.51 12.88
CA SER A 113 -8.97 -7.12 11.71
C SER A 113 -8.19 -6.31 10.67
N CYS A 114 -6.95 -5.90 10.97
CA CYS A 114 -6.12 -5.09 10.09
C CYS A 114 -5.53 -5.93 8.94
N GLN A 115 -5.92 -5.64 7.71
CA GLN A 115 -5.44 -6.33 6.51
C GLN A 115 -4.03 -5.93 6.07
N ASN A 116 -3.58 -4.73 6.44
CA ASN A 116 -2.27 -4.19 6.05
C ASN A 116 -1.17 -4.47 7.08
N CYS A 117 -1.54 -4.86 8.30
CA CYS A 117 -0.60 -5.12 9.39
C CYS A 117 0.34 -6.32 9.12
N PRO A 118 -0.12 -7.42 8.48
CA PRO A 118 0.73 -8.57 8.26
C PRO A 118 1.99 -8.25 7.45
N ASP A 119 1.92 -7.36 6.47
CA ASP A 119 3.08 -7.00 5.65
C ASP A 119 4.19 -6.37 6.48
N VAL A 120 3.82 -5.47 7.41
CA VAL A 120 4.77 -4.81 8.32
C VAL A 120 5.31 -5.79 9.35
N VAL A 121 4.42 -6.58 9.96
CA VAL A 121 4.80 -7.57 10.98
C VAL A 121 5.73 -8.62 10.37
N GLN A 122 5.44 -9.13 9.19
CA GLN A 122 6.26 -10.11 8.49
C GLN A 122 7.63 -9.55 8.11
N ALA A 123 7.68 -8.31 7.61
CA ALA A 123 8.93 -7.63 7.28
C ALA A 123 9.85 -7.52 8.51
N LEU A 124 9.34 -6.97 9.61
CA LEU A 124 10.12 -6.80 10.85
C LEU A 124 10.44 -8.13 11.54
N ASN A 125 9.56 -9.12 11.45
CA ASN A 125 9.84 -10.48 11.93
C ASN A 125 11.03 -11.09 11.18
N LEU A 126 11.03 -11.01 9.85
CA LEU A 126 12.12 -11.51 9.03
C LEU A 126 13.43 -10.79 9.37
N MET A 127 13.39 -9.46 9.53
CA MET A 127 14.57 -8.67 9.90
C MET A 127 15.16 -9.14 11.24
N ALA A 128 14.32 -9.37 12.25
CA ALA A 128 14.75 -9.88 13.56
C ALA A 128 15.24 -11.34 13.54
N VAL A 129 14.83 -12.14 12.55
CA VAL A 129 15.35 -13.50 12.32
C VAL A 129 16.72 -13.47 11.63
N LEU A 130 16.96 -12.49 10.77
CA LEU A 130 18.18 -12.40 9.96
C LEU A 130 19.34 -11.66 10.65
N ASN A 131 19.06 -10.71 11.54
CA ASN A 131 20.09 -9.90 12.20
C ASN A 131 19.86 -9.78 13.73
N PRO A 132 20.80 -10.23 14.58
CA PRO A 132 20.67 -10.17 16.05
C PRO A 132 20.63 -8.74 16.62
N ALA A 133 21.10 -7.73 15.87
CA ALA A 133 20.97 -6.31 16.22
C ALA A 133 19.51 -5.82 16.19
N ILE A 134 18.63 -6.55 15.50
CA ILE A 134 17.24 -6.16 15.29
C ILE A 134 16.34 -7.04 16.16
N ARG A 135 15.62 -6.41 17.07
CA ARG A 135 14.58 -7.03 17.90
C ARG A 135 13.23 -6.53 17.44
N HIS A 136 12.22 -7.39 17.41
CA HIS A 136 10.86 -7.03 17.04
C HIS A 136 9.84 -7.66 17.99
N VAL A 137 8.92 -6.82 18.45
CA VAL A 137 7.71 -7.23 19.18
C VAL A 137 6.48 -6.81 18.39
N ALA A 138 5.70 -7.78 17.92
CA ALA A 138 4.37 -7.52 17.36
C ALA A 138 3.35 -7.52 18.50
N ILE A 139 2.60 -6.44 18.67
CA ILE A 139 1.71 -6.19 19.81
C ILE A 139 0.26 -6.08 19.34
N ASP A 140 -0.61 -6.95 19.85
CA ASP A 140 -2.06 -6.83 19.64
C ASP A 140 -2.60 -5.66 20.47
N GLY A 141 -2.90 -4.54 19.80
CA GLY A 141 -3.38 -3.33 20.45
C GLY A 141 -4.69 -3.53 21.21
N ALA A 142 -5.48 -4.55 20.88
CA ALA A 142 -6.72 -4.85 21.61
C ALA A 142 -6.46 -5.44 23.00
N LEU A 143 -5.34 -6.16 23.20
CA LEU A 143 -4.97 -6.70 24.51
C LEU A 143 -4.14 -5.72 25.34
N PHE A 144 -3.42 -4.80 24.68
CA PHE A 144 -2.53 -3.82 25.33
C PHE A 144 -3.07 -2.39 25.15
N GLN A 145 -4.34 -2.17 25.50
CA GLN A 145 -5.00 -0.87 25.32
C GLN A 145 -4.34 0.26 26.11
N ASP A 146 -3.84 -0.01 27.31
CA ASP A 146 -3.10 0.97 28.11
C ASP A 146 -1.90 1.55 27.35
N GLU A 147 -1.20 0.71 26.56
CA GLU A 147 -0.08 1.17 25.73
C GLU A 147 -0.56 1.96 24.51
N VAL A 148 -1.65 1.52 23.87
CA VAL A 148 -2.29 2.22 22.75
C VAL A 148 -2.70 3.64 23.16
N GLU A 149 -3.32 3.79 24.34
CA GLU A 149 -3.71 5.08 24.89
C GLU A 149 -2.51 5.93 25.27
N ALA A 150 -1.56 5.37 26.03
CA ALA A 150 -0.38 6.10 26.50
C ALA A 150 0.50 6.60 25.35
N ARG A 151 0.60 5.83 24.26
CA ARG A 151 1.37 6.19 23.07
C ARG A 151 0.53 6.88 21.99
N GLN A 152 -0.76 7.12 22.24
CA GLN A 152 -1.68 7.76 21.30
C GLN A 152 -1.67 7.08 19.92
N VAL A 153 -1.75 5.75 19.89
CA VAL A 153 -1.78 4.97 18.65
C VAL A 153 -3.17 5.15 18.00
N MET A 154 -3.26 6.07 17.05
CA MET A 154 -4.52 6.41 16.36
C MET A 154 -4.82 5.52 15.15
N SER A 155 -3.84 4.75 14.66
CA SER A 155 -4.01 3.87 13.50
C SER A 155 -3.05 2.68 13.55
N VAL A 156 -3.40 1.60 12.86
CA VAL A 156 -2.54 0.40 12.73
C VAL A 156 -2.34 0.05 11.24
N PRO A 157 -1.18 -0.51 10.85
CA PRO A 157 -0.01 -0.77 11.70
C PRO A 157 0.70 0.54 12.11
N SER A 158 1.13 0.60 13.38
CA SER A 158 1.99 1.69 13.90
C SER A 158 3.30 1.09 14.40
N ILE A 159 4.41 1.57 13.88
CA ILE A 159 5.75 1.07 14.14
C ILE A 159 6.48 2.07 15.04
N TYR A 160 7.05 1.57 16.12
CA TYR A 160 7.96 2.29 17.00
C TYR A 160 9.36 1.69 16.89
N LEU A 161 10.38 2.54 16.96
CA LEU A 161 11.77 2.15 17.01
C LEU A 161 12.41 2.80 18.24
N ASN A 162 12.95 1.99 19.14
CA ASN A 162 13.62 2.44 20.37
C ASN A 162 12.74 3.41 21.20
N GLY A 163 11.42 3.19 21.20
CA GLY A 163 10.44 3.99 21.93
C GLY A 163 9.88 5.19 21.17
N GLU A 164 10.43 5.55 20.01
CA GLU A 164 9.96 6.67 19.18
C GLU A 164 9.13 6.18 17.99
N LEU A 165 8.18 7.00 17.51
CA LEU A 165 7.37 6.65 16.34
C LEU A 165 8.24 6.60 15.08
N PHE A 166 8.28 5.45 14.41
CA PHE A 166 9.07 5.21 13.19
C PHE A 166 8.25 5.37 11.91
N GLY A 167 6.98 4.94 11.94
CA GLY A 167 6.10 5.01 10.79
C GLY A 167 4.71 4.44 11.06
N GLN A 168 3.79 4.73 10.15
CA GLN A 168 2.42 4.22 10.16
C GLN A 168 2.01 3.79 8.76
N GLY A 169 1.10 2.82 8.68
CA GLY A 169 0.63 2.28 7.42
C GLY A 169 1.53 1.19 6.85
N ARG A 170 1.15 0.68 5.68
CA ARG A 170 1.81 -0.44 5.01
C ARG A 170 3.27 -0.09 4.68
N MET A 171 4.20 -0.96 5.05
CA MET A 171 5.64 -0.80 4.86
C MET A 171 6.31 -2.17 4.73
N GLY A 172 7.17 -2.35 3.72
CA GLY A 172 7.96 -3.58 3.53
C GLY A 172 9.41 -3.46 4.01
N GLU A 173 10.19 -4.53 3.87
CA GLU A 173 11.59 -4.58 4.31
C GLU A 173 12.44 -3.47 3.68
N GLU A 174 12.30 -3.24 2.36
CA GLU A 174 13.05 -2.22 1.64
C GLU A 174 12.77 -0.81 2.19
N GLU A 175 11.51 -0.50 2.47
CA GLU A 175 11.11 0.81 3.02
C GLU A 175 11.63 1.02 4.45
N ILE A 176 11.60 -0.03 5.28
CA ILE A 176 12.15 0.01 6.65
C ILE A 176 13.66 0.20 6.61
N LEU A 177 14.36 -0.55 5.75
CA LEU A 177 15.81 -0.44 5.55
C LEU A 177 16.23 0.97 5.11
N ALA A 178 15.52 1.54 4.14
CA ALA A 178 15.80 2.89 3.65
C ALA A 178 15.65 3.96 4.74
N LYS A 179 14.74 3.76 5.70
CA LYS A 179 14.58 4.64 6.86
C LYS A 179 15.63 4.40 7.96
N LEU A 180 16.12 3.18 8.13
CA LEU A 180 17.09 2.81 9.16
C LEU A 180 18.52 3.22 8.80
N ASP A 181 18.94 2.98 7.56
CA ASP A 181 20.34 3.13 7.14
C ASP A 181 20.54 4.44 6.36
N THR A 182 20.87 5.51 7.09
CA THR A 182 21.22 6.81 6.47
C THR A 182 22.50 6.76 5.62
N GLY A 183 23.34 5.72 5.76
CA GLY A 183 24.50 5.44 4.91
C GLY A 183 24.18 4.55 3.69
N ALA A 184 23.07 3.81 3.69
CA ALA A 184 22.58 3.07 2.52
C ALA A 184 22.21 4.01 1.40
N ALA A 185 21.59 5.15 1.71
CA ALA A 185 21.17 6.11 0.69
C ALA A 185 22.33 6.54 -0.23
N ALA A 186 23.51 6.83 0.33
CA ALA A 186 24.69 7.18 -0.47
C ALA A 186 25.20 5.99 -1.31
N ARG A 187 25.26 4.79 -0.72
CA ARG A 187 25.70 3.57 -1.42
C ARG A 187 24.73 3.17 -2.54
N ASP A 188 23.43 3.34 -2.34
CA ASP A 188 22.41 3.03 -3.33
C ASP A 188 22.40 4.05 -4.46
N VAL A 189 22.67 5.33 -4.17
CA VAL A 189 22.94 6.34 -5.20
C VAL A 189 24.16 5.95 -6.03
N GLU A 190 25.27 5.55 -5.41
CA GLU A 190 26.45 5.08 -6.14
C GLU A 190 26.16 3.84 -7.00
N LYS A 191 25.45 2.85 -6.47
CA LYS A 191 25.03 1.65 -7.22
C LYS A 191 24.16 2.00 -8.42
N LEU A 192 23.19 2.91 -8.26
CA LEU A 192 22.32 3.34 -9.35
C LEU A 192 23.11 4.10 -10.42
N ASN A 193 23.99 5.02 -10.01
CA ASN A 193 24.85 5.78 -10.92
C ASN A 193 25.86 4.88 -11.67
N ALA A 194 26.24 3.75 -11.09
CA ALA A 194 27.13 2.77 -11.71
C ALA A 194 26.44 1.84 -12.72
N LYS A 195 25.10 1.87 -12.83
CA LYS A 195 24.38 1.02 -13.79
C LYS A 195 24.65 1.48 -15.22
N ASP A 196 24.99 0.52 -16.08
CA ASP A 196 25.07 0.75 -17.52
C ASP A 196 23.72 1.20 -18.08
N ALA A 197 23.78 2.04 -19.12
CA ALA A 197 22.61 2.57 -19.79
C ALA A 197 21.66 1.45 -20.25
N PHE A 198 20.37 1.64 -20.04
CA PHE A 198 19.33 0.72 -20.46
C PHE A 198 18.98 0.92 -21.94
N ASP A 199 18.52 -0.14 -22.60
CA ASP A 199 17.86 0.04 -23.90
C ASP A 199 16.47 0.67 -23.68
N VAL A 200 15.74 0.21 -22.66
CA VAL A 200 14.47 0.76 -22.21
C VAL A 200 14.48 0.91 -20.68
N LEU A 201 14.21 2.11 -20.20
CA LEU A 201 13.94 2.36 -18.78
C LEU A 201 12.48 2.78 -18.60
N VAL A 202 11.75 2.02 -17.79
CA VAL A 202 10.36 2.28 -17.42
C VAL A 202 10.34 3.04 -16.09
N ILE A 203 9.63 4.18 -16.05
CA ILE A 203 9.45 4.98 -14.84
C ILE A 203 8.03 4.76 -14.31
N GLY A 204 7.92 3.99 -13.23
CA GLY A 204 6.67 3.58 -12.59
C GLY A 204 6.46 2.07 -12.62
N GLY A 205 6.21 1.48 -11.45
CA GLY A 205 6.05 0.02 -11.26
C GLY A 205 4.60 -0.47 -11.23
N GLY A 206 3.63 0.34 -11.67
CA GLY A 206 2.22 -0.06 -11.74
C GLY A 206 1.93 -1.04 -12.89
N PRO A 207 0.65 -1.39 -13.14
CA PRO A 207 0.27 -2.34 -14.20
C PRO A 207 0.80 -1.97 -15.59
N ALA A 208 0.79 -0.68 -15.95
CA ALA A 208 1.34 -0.19 -17.22
C ALA A 208 2.85 -0.45 -17.33
N GLY A 209 3.60 -0.16 -16.27
CA GLY A 209 5.05 -0.35 -16.24
C GLY A 209 5.46 -1.82 -16.23
N ALA A 210 4.76 -2.66 -15.45
CA ALA A 210 4.97 -4.11 -15.44
C ALA A 210 4.71 -4.72 -16.81
N ALA A 211 3.63 -4.34 -17.49
CA ALA A 211 3.33 -4.78 -18.85
C ALA A 211 4.41 -4.34 -19.85
N ALA A 212 4.84 -3.08 -19.80
CA ALA A 212 5.91 -2.58 -20.65
C ALA A 212 7.23 -3.34 -20.45
N ALA A 213 7.60 -3.61 -19.19
CA ALA A 213 8.82 -4.34 -18.85
C ALA A 213 8.80 -5.79 -19.37
N ILE A 214 7.68 -6.51 -19.18
CA ILE A 214 7.51 -7.88 -19.71
C ILE A 214 7.68 -7.87 -21.24
N TYR A 215 7.04 -6.95 -21.94
CA TYR A 215 7.10 -6.90 -23.40
C TYR A 215 8.50 -6.52 -23.92
N ALA A 216 9.18 -5.59 -23.27
CA ALA A 216 10.55 -5.20 -23.61
C ALA A 216 11.54 -6.34 -23.36
N ALA A 217 11.53 -6.93 -22.17
CA ALA A 217 12.45 -8.00 -21.80
C ALA A 217 12.30 -9.26 -22.67
N ARG A 218 11.07 -9.57 -23.13
CA ARG A 218 10.79 -10.63 -24.11
C ARG A 218 11.46 -10.43 -25.48
N LYS A 219 11.97 -9.22 -25.77
CA LYS A 219 12.78 -8.93 -26.96
C LYS A 219 14.29 -9.04 -26.71
N GLY A 220 14.70 -9.38 -25.49
CA GLY A 220 16.11 -9.60 -25.12
C GLY A 220 16.91 -8.31 -25.00
N ILE A 221 16.25 -7.17 -24.79
CA ILE A 221 16.91 -5.86 -24.62
C ILE A 221 17.03 -5.51 -23.13
N ARG A 222 18.05 -4.74 -22.78
CA ARG A 222 18.36 -4.36 -21.40
C ARG A 222 17.25 -3.48 -20.84
N THR A 223 16.45 -4.03 -19.93
CA THR A 223 15.21 -3.42 -19.45
C THR A 223 15.32 -3.12 -17.95
N GLY A 224 15.03 -1.88 -17.58
CA GLY A 224 14.95 -1.46 -16.18
C GLY A 224 13.57 -0.91 -15.82
N VAL A 225 13.16 -1.08 -14.57
CA VAL A 225 11.96 -0.47 -13.99
C VAL A 225 12.36 0.30 -12.74
N ALA A 226 12.27 1.63 -12.78
CA ALA A 226 12.43 2.47 -11.60
C ALA A 226 11.05 2.83 -11.05
N ALA A 227 10.77 2.49 -9.80
CA ALA A 227 9.45 2.67 -9.20
C ALA A 227 9.55 3.15 -7.75
N GLU A 228 8.63 4.02 -7.33
CA GLU A 228 8.45 4.34 -5.91
C GLU A 228 8.04 3.07 -5.14
N ARG A 229 7.02 2.37 -5.67
CA ARG A 229 6.49 1.12 -5.13
C ARG A 229 5.96 0.25 -6.26
N PHE A 230 6.50 -0.97 -6.42
CA PHE A 230 6.01 -1.91 -7.42
C PHE A 230 4.55 -2.29 -7.16
N GLY A 231 3.75 -2.47 -8.20
CA GLY A 231 2.30 -2.70 -8.11
C GLY A 231 1.46 -1.42 -8.21
N GLY A 232 1.98 -0.25 -7.82
CA GLY A 232 1.28 1.03 -7.96
C GLY A 232 -0.06 1.07 -7.20
N GLN A 233 -1.11 1.61 -7.83
CA GLN A 233 -2.42 1.80 -7.18
C GLN A 233 -3.14 0.50 -6.82
N VAL A 234 -2.94 -0.58 -7.58
CA VAL A 234 -3.68 -1.83 -7.30
C VAL A 234 -3.31 -2.40 -5.95
N LEU A 235 -2.12 -2.10 -5.40
CA LEU A 235 -1.74 -2.51 -4.04
C LEU A 235 -2.70 -2.04 -2.96
N ASP A 236 -3.36 -0.89 -3.16
CA ASP A 236 -4.28 -0.30 -2.19
C ASP A 236 -5.76 -0.59 -2.56
N THR A 237 -5.98 -1.49 -3.52
CA THR A 237 -7.30 -1.92 -3.97
C THR A 237 -7.64 -3.28 -3.36
N MET A 238 -8.85 -3.44 -2.84
CA MET A 238 -9.32 -4.72 -2.32
C MET A 238 -9.86 -5.58 -3.47
N ALA A 239 -11.17 -5.60 -3.69
CA ALA A 239 -11.79 -6.41 -4.73
C ALA A 239 -11.52 -5.85 -6.14
N ILE A 240 -11.15 -6.74 -7.07
CA ILE A 240 -10.98 -6.44 -8.50
C ILE A 240 -11.71 -7.52 -9.30
N GLU A 241 -12.81 -7.12 -9.96
CA GLU A 241 -13.70 -8.01 -10.72
C GLU A 241 -13.75 -7.69 -12.22
N ASN A 242 -12.88 -6.77 -12.67
CA ASN A 242 -12.85 -6.27 -14.05
C ASN A 242 -11.51 -6.53 -14.77
N PHE A 243 -10.63 -7.35 -14.19
CA PHE A 243 -9.41 -7.79 -14.85
C PHE A 243 -9.73 -8.96 -15.79
N ILE A 244 -9.87 -8.67 -17.10
CA ILE A 244 -10.37 -9.63 -18.11
C ILE A 244 -9.68 -10.99 -17.99
N SER A 245 -10.48 -12.07 -18.09
CA SER A 245 -10.16 -13.49 -17.82
C SER A 245 -10.07 -13.91 -16.35
N VAL A 246 -10.02 -12.95 -15.41
CA VAL A 246 -10.04 -13.20 -13.97
C VAL A 246 -11.36 -12.69 -13.40
N LYS A 247 -12.20 -13.62 -12.92
CA LYS A 247 -13.52 -13.28 -12.38
C LYS A 247 -13.45 -12.39 -11.14
N GLU A 248 -12.50 -12.69 -10.27
CA GLU A 248 -12.27 -11.99 -9.00
C GLU A 248 -10.82 -12.18 -8.58
N THR A 249 -10.18 -11.10 -8.15
CA THR A 249 -8.88 -11.10 -7.50
C THR A 249 -8.80 -9.94 -6.51
N GLU A 250 -7.68 -9.87 -5.80
CA GLU A 250 -7.38 -8.77 -4.90
C GLU A 250 -6.15 -8.00 -5.37
N GLY A 251 -6.06 -6.73 -4.99
CA GLY A 251 -4.96 -5.85 -5.34
C GLY A 251 -3.57 -6.38 -5.01
N PRO A 252 -3.27 -6.73 -3.75
CA PRO A 252 -1.98 -7.32 -3.37
C PRO A 252 -1.66 -8.62 -4.13
N LYS A 253 -2.68 -9.46 -4.37
CA LYS A 253 -2.53 -10.70 -5.14
C LYS A 253 -2.17 -10.41 -6.61
N LEU A 254 -2.82 -9.43 -7.22
CA LEU A 254 -2.54 -9.01 -8.60
C LEU A 254 -1.15 -8.37 -8.71
N ALA A 255 -0.79 -7.49 -7.78
CA ALA A 255 0.54 -6.85 -7.74
C ALA A 255 1.66 -7.91 -7.66
N ARG A 256 1.52 -8.91 -6.77
CA ARG A 256 2.47 -10.02 -6.68
C ARG A 256 2.54 -10.83 -7.96
N ALA A 257 1.40 -11.15 -8.58
CA ALA A 257 1.38 -11.89 -9.84
C ALA A 257 2.05 -11.11 -10.99
N LEU A 258 1.90 -9.79 -11.02
CA LEU A 258 2.62 -8.93 -11.97
C LEU A 258 4.13 -8.95 -11.71
N GLU A 259 4.54 -8.85 -10.45
CA GLU A 259 5.96 -8.88 -10.09
C GLU A 259 6.60 -10.23 -10.41
N GLU A 260 5.93 -11.34 -10.07
CA GLU A 260 6.35 -12.70 -10.39
C GLU A 260 6.58 -12.86 -11.91
N HIS A 261 5.67 -12.37 -12.74
CA HIS A 261 5.80 -12.44 -14.20
C HIS A 261 6.91 -11.52 -14.75
N VAL A 262 7.13 -10.33 -14.16
CA VAL A 262 8.29 -9.50 -14.53
C VAL A 262 9.60 -10.23 -14.20
N ARG A 263 9.68 -10.87 -13.03
CA ARG A 263 10.85 -11.61 -12.55
C ARG A 263 11.13 -12.91 -13.30
N GLU A 264 10.23 -13.38 -14.17
CA GLU A 264 10.54 -14.47 -15.11
C GLU A 264 11.57 -14.06 -16.16
N TYR A 265 11.80 -12.76 -16.34
CA TYR A 265 12.75 -12.21 -17.30
C TYR A 265 13.87 -11.44 -16.59
N ASP A 266 14.95 -11.16 -17.32
CA ASP A 266 16.08 -10.35 -16.83
C ASP A 266 15.71 -8.85 -16.85
N VAL A 267 14.86 -8.46 -15.92
CA VAL A 267 14.43 -7.07 -15.69
C VAL A 267 15.04 -6.57 -14.39
N ASP A 268 15.75 -5.45 -14.48
CA ASP A 268 16.32 -4.76 -13.33
C ASP A 268 15.22 -3.91 -12.65
N ILE A 269 14.61 -4.44 -11.58
CA ILE A 269 13.60 -3.74 -10.79
C ILE A 269 14.30 -2.93 -9.70
N MET A 270 14.13 -1.61 -9.75
CA MET A 270 14.71 -0.63 -8.84
C MET A 270 13.57 0.07 -8.07
N ASN A 271 13.23 -0.47 -6.90
CA ASN A 271 12.21 0.09 -6.01
C ASN A 271 12.74 1.32 -5.24
N LEU A 272 11.80 2.04 -4.60
CA LEU A 272 12.05 3.26 -3.83
C LEU A 272 12.72 4.37 -4.65
N GLN A 273 12.50 4.38 -5.97
CA GLN A 273 13.02 5.39 -6.87
C GLN A 273 11.92 6.31 -7.34
N ARG A 274 11.99 7.57 -6.92
CA ARG A 274 11.13 8.65 -7.39
C ARG A 274 11.86 9.51 -8.40
N ALA A 275 11.32 9.62 -9.61
CA ALA A 275 11.87 10.49 -10.65
C ALA A 275 11.58 11.97 -10.34
N ALA A 276 12.63 12.79 -10.46
CA ALA A 276 12.64 14.21 -10.14
C ALA A 276 12.76 15.10 -11.37
N ALA A 277 13.48 14.64 -12.41
CA ALA A 277 13.64 15.37 -13.66
C ALA A 277 13.98 14.43 -14.82
N LEU A 278 13.50 14.78 -16.01
CA LEU A 278 13.91 14.17 -17.27
C LEU A 278 14.85 15.14 -18.01
N ILE A 279 16.01 14.64 -18.42
CA ILE A 279 16.91 15.32 -19.35
C ILE A 279 16.84 14.58 -20.70
N PRO A 280 16.28 15.21 -21.74
CA PRO A 280 16.21 14.62 -23.07
C PRO A 280 17.60 14.32 -23.65
N ALA A 281 17.67 13.35 -24.55
CA ALA A 281 18.94 12.89 -25.11
C ALA A 281 19.73 14.01 -25.80
N GLY A 282 21.02 14.07 -25.49
CA GLY A 282 21.98 14.96 -26.12
C GLY A 282 22.70 14.28 -27.30
N ALA A 283 23.96 14.66 -27.52
CA ALA A 283 24.78 14.12 -28.61
C ALA A 283 25.14 12.63 -28.43
N ASP A 284 25.08 12.11 -27.19
CA ASP A 284 25.33 10.70 -26.87
C ASP A 284 24.10 9.79 -27.14
N GLY A 285 22.94 10.37 -27.45
CA GLY A 285 21.72 9.64 -27.77
C GLY A 285 21.06 8.94 -26.57
N LEU A 286 21.40 9.33 -25.34
CA LEU A 286 20.84 8.74 -24.12
C LEU A 286 20.00 9.77 -23.35
N HIS A 287 18.77 9.40 -23.01
CA HIS A 287 17.97 10.15 -22.05
C HIS A 287 18.48 9.87 -20.63
N GLU A 288 18.37 10.85 -19.75
CA GLU A 288 18.76 10.74 -18.35
C GLU A 288 17.57 11.08 -17.45
N VAL A 289 17.30 10.21 -16.47
CA VAL A 289 16.29 10.44 -15.44
C VAL A 289 16.99 10.62 -14.10
N LYS A 290 16.82 11.80 -13.52
CA LYS A 290 17.30 12.12 -12.18
C LYS A 290 16.28 11.66 -11.16
N MET A 291 16.75 11.04 -10.09
CA MET A 291 15.94 10.60 -8.95
C MET A 291 15.99 11.63 -7.82
N ASP A 292 14.97 11.65 -6.98
CA ASP A 292 14.92 12.52 -5.77
C ASP A 292 16.07 12.21 -4.80
N SER A 293 16.59 10.98 -4.82
CA SER A 293 17.77 10.56 -4.06
C SER A 293 19.08 11.25 -4.52
N GLY A 294 19.07 11.90 -5.68
CA GLY A 294 20.26 12.45 -6.33
C GLY A 294 20.96 11.47 -7.30
N ALA A 295 20.48 10.23 -7.37
CA ALA A 295 20.93 9.27 -8.38
C ALA A 295 20.45 9.64 -9.79
N SER A 296 21.09 9.05 -10.79
CA SER A 296 20.76 9.24 -12.20
C SER A 296 20.83 7.93 -12.96
N LEU A 297 19.82 7.66 -13.79
CA LEU A 297 19.77 6.51 -14.68
C LEU A 297 19.72 6.97 -16.14
N LYS A 298 20.41 6.25 -17.02
CA LYS A 298 20.45 6.55 -18.45
C LYS A 298 19.79 5.47 -19.28
N ALA A 299 19.13 5.86 -20.37
CA ALA A 299 18.52 4.92 -21.30
C ALA A 299 18.43 5.45 -22.73
N ARG A 300 18.42 4.54 -23.72
CA ARG A 300 18.15 4.89 -25.13
C ARG A 300 16.70 5.30 -25.34
N THR A 301 15.77 4.68 -24.62
CA THR A 301 14.34 4.99 -24.66
C THR A 301 13.72 4.95 -23.28
N LEU A 302 12.66 5.73 -23.08
CA LEU A 302 11.93 5.84 -21.82
C LEU A 302 10.46 5.52 -22.00
N ILE A 303 9.86 4.86 -21.01
CA ILE A 303 8.41 4.69 -20.89
C ILE A 303 7.95 5.28 -19.56
N LEU A 304 7.13 6.33 -19.60
CA LEU A 304 6.67 7.07 -18.43
C LEU A 304 5.31 6.54 -17.98
N ALA A 305 5.32 5.61 -17.01
CA ALA A 305 4.15 4.90 -16.51
C ALA A 305 3.83 5.26 -15.04
N THR A 306 3.96 6.54 -14.67
CA THR A 306 3.87 7.02 -13.28
C THR A 306 2.45 7.12 -12.73
N GLY A 307 1.44 6.93 -13.58
CA GLY A 307 0.03 6.92 -13.19
C GLY A 307 -0.46 8.28 -12.66
N ALA A 308 -1.45 8.22 -11.78
CA ALA A 308 -2.07 9.39 -11.16
C ALA A 308 -2.37 9.12 -9.69
N ARG A 309 -2.87 10.13 -8.99
CA ARG A 309 -3.46 10.01 -7.65
C ARG A 309 -4.82 10.68 -7.62
N TRP A 310 -5.75 10.12 -6.86
CA TRP A 310 -7.06 10.73 -6.67
C TRP A 310 -6.95 11.92 -5.73
N ARG A 311 -7.73 12.97 -5.98
CA ARG A 311 -7.91 14.04 -5.00
C ARG A 311 -8.81 13.52 -3.90
N GLU A 312 -8.34 13.67 -2.67
CA GLU A 312 -9.07 13.29 -1.46
C GLU A 312 -9.92 14.46 -0.96
N MET A 313 -10.97 14.15 -0.20
CA MET A 313 -11.79 15.13 0.50
C MET A 313 -11.00 15.82 1.62
N ASN A 314 -10.03 15.11 2.20
CA ASN A 314 -9.22 15.51 3.35
C ASN A 314 -10.09 15.81 4.59
N VAL A 315 -10.99 14.88 4.91
CA VAL A 315 -11.91 14.99 6.06
C VAL A 315 -11.74 13.82 7.04
N PRO A 316 -12.07 14.01 8.32
CA PRO A 316 -12.15 12.90 9.28
C PRO A 316 -13.01 11.74 8.76
N GLY A 317 -12.54 10.51 9.01
CA GLY A 317 -13.19 9.28 8.57
C GLY A 317 -12.87 8.83 7.13
N GLU A 318 -12.39 9.71 6.25
CA GLU A 318 -12.11 9.33 4.85
C GLU A 318 -11.10 8.19 4.73
N GLN A 319 -9.95 8.33 5.40
CA GLN A 319 -8.91 7.30 5.38
C GLN A 319 -9.33 6.04 6.13
N GLU A 320 -10.07 6.19 7.23
CA GLU A 320 -10.55 5.07 8.04
C GLU A 320 -11.50 4.18 7.21
N TYR A 321 -12.43 4.78 6.47
CA TYR A 321 -13.45 4.05 5.71
C TYR A 321 -13.07 3.81 4.24
N ARG A 322 -11.81 4.05 3.85
CA ARG A 322 -11.29 3.72 2.52
C ARG A 322 -11.38 2.22 2.26
N GLY A 323 -11.99 1.83 1.15
CA GLY A 323 -12.28 0.42 0.83
C GLY A 323 -13.40 -0.21 1.67
N ARG A 324 -14.00 0.54 2.61
CA ARG A 324 -15.09 0.12 3.50
C ARG A 324 -16.33 1.01 3.34
N GLY A 325 -16.54 1.52 2.13
CA GLY A 325 -17.64 2.42 1.76
C GLY A 325 -17.16 3.72 1.11
N VAL A 326 -15.94 4.19 1.42
CA VAL A 326 -15.30 5.25 0.62
C VAL A 326 -14.56 4.61 -0.55
N ALA A 327 -14.93 5.03 -1.76
CA ALA A 327 -14.44 4.54 -3.04
C ALA A 327 -14.04 5.71 -3.95
N TYR A 328 -13.13 5.44 -4.88
CA TYR A 328 -12.65 6.44 -5.85
C TYR A 328 -12.95 6.07 -7.29
N CYS A 329 -13.36 4.83 -7.56
CA CYS A 329 -13.61 4.33 -8.92
C CYS A 329 -15.05 3.81 -9.03
N PRO A 330 -15.98 4.56 -9.67
CA PRO A 330 -17.36 4.11 -9.86
C PRO A 330 -17.44 2.83 -10.69
N HIS A 331 -16.61 2.69 -11.71
CA HIS A 331 -16.58 1.50 -12.56
C HIS A 331 -16.07 0.24 -11.83
N CYS A 332 -15.28 0.41 -10.78
CA CYS A 332 -14.69 -0.67 -10.02
C CYS A 332 -15.69 -1.15 -8.96
N ASP A 333 -16.20 -0.23 -8.14
CA ASP A 333 -16.95 -0.56 -6.93
C ASP A 333 -18.47 -0.42 -7.09
N GLY A 334 -18.96 0.26 -8.13
CA GLY A 334 -20.38 0.53 -8.35
C GLY A 334 -21.31 -0.69 -8.20
N PRO A 335 -20.99 -1.85 -8.80
CA PRO A 335 -21.79 -3.07 -8.63
C PRO A 335 -22.00 -3.52 -7.17
N LEU A 336 -21.06 -3.24 -6.26
CA LEU A 336 -21.12 -3.62 -4.84
C LEU A 336 -22.18 -2.83 -4.04
N PHE A 337 -22.71 -1.75 -4.64
CA PHE A 337 -23.71 -0.86 -4.05
C PHE A 337 -25.11 -1.06 -4.61
N LYS A 338 -25.38 -2.19 -5.30
CA LYS A 338 -26.71 -2.52 -5.80
C LYS A 338 -27.77 -2.41 -4.70
N GLY A 339 -28.80 -1.60 -4.95
CA GLY A 339 -29.89 -1.35 -4.00
C GLY A 339 -29.53 -0.51 -2.76
N LYS A 340 -28.32 0.05 -2.68
CA LYS A 340 -27.88 0.93 -1.58
C LYS A 340 -28.01 2.40 -1.94
N ARG A 341 -27.88 3.30 -0.97
CA ARG A 341 -27.76 4.75 -1.15
C ARG A 341 -26.29 5.12 -1.20
N VAL A 342 -25.92 5.98 -2.14
CA VAL A 342 -24.53 6.42 -2.31
C VAL A 342 -24.46 7.92 -2.51
N ALA A 343 -23.30 8.50 -2.19
CA ALA A 343 -22.95 9.86 -2.57
C ALA A 343 -21.88 9.88 -3.65
N VAL A 344 -21.91 10.90 -4.50
CA VAL A 344 -20.81 11.24 -5.42
C VAL A 344 -20.30 12.62 -5.08
N ILE A 345 -18.99 12.76 -4.85
CA ILE A 345 -18.37 14.01 -4.41
C ILE A 345 -17.65 14.65 -5.60
N GLY A 346 -18.18 15.78 -6.08
CA GLY A 346 -17.68 16.53 -7.23
C GLY A 346 -18.69 16.59 -8.39
N GLY A 347 -18.93 17.80 -8.92
CA GLY A 347 -19.88 18.07 -10.00
C GLY A 347 -19.24 18.42 -11.35
N GLY A 348 -18.00 17.98 -11.60
CA GLY A 348 -17.40 17.97 -12.94
C GLY A 348 -17.90 16.79 -13.79
N ASN A 349 -17.41 16.64 -15.02
CA ASN A 349 -17.82 15.55 -15.92
C ASN A 349 -17.69 14.17 -15.25
N SER A 350 -16.55 13.85 -14.65
CA SER A 350 -16.33 12.55 -13.98
C SER A 350 -17.37 12.26 -12.89
N GLY A 351 -17.66 13.23 -12.02
CA GLY A 351 -18.64 13.04 -10.96
C GLY A 351 -20.08 12.96 -11.46
N VAL A 352 -20.45 13.77 -12.46
CA VAL A 352 -21.80 13.72 -13.04
C VAL A 352 -22.02 12.41 -13.83
N GLU A 353 -21.03 11.96 -14.60
CA GLU A 353 -21.08 10.66 -15.29
C GLU A 353 -21.14 9.50 -14.29
N ALA A 354 -20.32 9.52 -13.24
CA ALA A 354 -20.36 8.54 -12.17
C ALA A 354 -21.74 8.46 -11.51
N ALA A 355 -22.36 9.62 -11.23
CA ALA A 355 -23.70 9.67 -10.67
C ALA A 355 -24.78 9.12 -11.62
N ILE A 356 -24.66 9.38 -12.93
CA ILE A 356 -25.57 8.82 -13.95
C ILE A 356 -25.41 7.29 -14.02
N ASP A 357 -24.17 6.78 -14.01
CA ASP A 357 -23.88 5.35 -14.06
C ASP A 357 -24.42 4.63 -12.81
N LEU A 358 -24.04 5.13 -11.63
CA LEU A 358 -24.49 4.58 -10.35
C LEU A 358 -26.01 4.61 -10.19
N ALA A 359 -26.69 5.65 -10.68
CA ALA A 359 -28.15 5.75 -10.61
C ALA A 359 -28.89 4.61 -11.33
N GLY A 360 -28.22 3.91 -12.27
CA GLY A 360 -28.77 2.70 -12.91
C GLY A 360 -28.65 1.42 -12.07
N ILE A 361 -27.86 1.43 -11.00
CA ILE A 361 -27.47 0.25 -10.21
C ILE A 361 -27.99 0.34 -8.76
N VAL A 362 -27.89 1.55 -8.18
CA VAL A 362 -28.10 1.81 -6.76
C VAL A 362 -29.54 2.31 -6.48
N ALA A 363 -29.97 2.31 -5.22
CA ALA A 363 -31.30 2.79 -4.84
C ALA A 363 -31.41 4.32 -4.95
N HIS A 364 -30.38 5.07 -4.55
CA HIS A 364 -30.37 6.53 -4.63
C HIS A 364 -28.94 7.09 -4.71
N VAL A 365 -28.76 8.15 -5.49
CA VAL A 365 -27.49 8.89 -5.57
C VAL A 365 -27.66 10.32 -5.05
N THR A 366 -26.81 10.74 -4.14
CA THR A 366 -26.70 12.15 -3.72
C THR A 366 -25.40 12.74 -4.26
N LEU A 367 -25.46 13.62 -5.25
CA LEU A 367 -24.28 14.31 -5.77
C LEU A 367 -24.04 15.60 -4.97
N LEU A 368 -22.83 15.76 -4.42
CA LEU A 368 -22.39 16.96 -3.72
C LEU A 368 -21.41 17.74 -4.59
N GLU A 369 -21.76 18.99 -4.90
CA GLU A 369 -20.90 19.97 -5.57
C GLU A 369 -20.49 21.06 -4.59
N PHE A 370 -19.18 21.31 -4.52
CA PHE A 370 -18.60 22.29 -3.60
C PHE A 370 -18.97 23.73 -3.97
N GLY A 371 -19.08 24.05 -5.27
CA GLY A 371 -19.42 25.37 -5.78
C GLY A 371 -20.92 25.61 -5.98
N GLU A 372 -21.25 26.79 -6.51
CA GLU A 372 -22.62 27.24 -6.77
C GLU A 372 -23.27 26.55 -7.97
N GLU A 373 -22.47 25.92 -8.84
CA GLU A 373 -22.92 25.29 -10.08
C GLU A 373 -22.10 24.04 -10.40
N LEU A 374 -22.73 23.08 -11.09
CA LEU A 374 -22.03 21.94 -11.65
C LEU A 374 -21.14 22.41 -12.80
N ARG A 375 -19.92 21.89 -12.86
CA ARG A 375 -18.93 22.19 -13.93
C ARG A 375 -19.00 21.23 -15.10
N ALA A 376 -19.83 20.19 -15.01
CA ALA A 376 -20.01 19.21 -16.07
C ALA A 376 -20.67 19.80 -17.32
N ASP A 377 -20.52 19.13 -18.46
CA ASP A 377 -21.16 19.53 -19.71
C ASP A 377 -22.69 19.56 -19.58
N ALA A 378 -23.32 20.55 -20.21
CA ALA A 378 -24.77 20.78 -20.08
C ALA A 378 -25.64 19.58 -20.51
N VAL A 379 -25.13 18.70 -21.38
CA VAL A 379 -25.82 17.46 -21.75
C VAL A 379 -25.85 16.45 -20.59
N LEU A 380 -24.76 16.34 -19.85
CA LEU A 380 -24.64 15.48 -18.68
C LEU A 380 -25.50 16.01 -17.53
N GLN A 381 -25.46 17.32 -17.28
CA GLN A 381 -26.32 17.94 -16.26
C GLN A 381 -27.81 17.71 -16.53
N ARG A 382 -28.27 17.90 -17.78
CA ARG A 382 -29.67 17.61 -18.16
C ARG A 382 -30.02 16.14 -17.99
N LYS A 383 -29.11 15.23 -18.35
CA LYS A 383 -29.32 13.79 -18.14
C LYS A 383 -29.43 13.46 -16.65
N LEU A 384 -28.51 13.96 -15.82
CA LEU A 384 -28.54 13.74 -14.37
C LEU A 384 -29.84 14.25 -13.74
N GLN A 385 -30.28 15.46 -14.09
CA GLN A 385 -31.53 16.06 -13.61
C GLN A 385 -32.79 15.31 -14.04
N SER A 386 -32.72 14.50 -15.09
CA SER A 386 -33.86 13.68 -15.55
C SER A 386 -34.09 12.41 -14.71
N LEU A 387 -33.14 12.04 -13.84
CA LEU A 387 -33.18 10.81 -13.07
C LEU A 387 -33.94 11.00 -11.75
N ALA A 388 -34.93 10.14 -11.51
CA ALA A 388 -35.85 10.28 -10.37
C ALA A 388 -35.23 9.89 -9.01
N ASN A 389 -34.12 9.14 -9.02
CA ASN A 389 -33.43 8.66 -7.82
C ASN A 389 -32.11 9.42 -7.56
N VAL A 390 -32.01 10.67 -8.02
CA VAL A 390 -30.83 11.51 -7.85
C VAL A 390 -31.19 12.80 -7.13
N THR A 391 -30.43 13.13 -6.09
CA THR A 391 -30.46 14.44 -5.44
C THR A 391 -29.15 15.18 -5.75
N ILE A 392 -29.24 16.46 -6.12
CA ILE A 392 -28.08 17.32 -6.39
C ILE A 392 -28.01 18.38 -5.31
N LEU A 393 -26.92 18.38 -4.53
CA LEU A 393 -26.62 19.36 -3.50
C LEU A 393 -25.48 20.24 -3.98
N LYS A 394 -25.72 21.54 -4.06
CA LYS A 394 -24.72 22.55 -4.43
C LYS A 394 -24.28 23.29 -3.18
N MET A 395 -23.16 24.02 -3.27
CA MET A 395 -22.55 24.67 -2.11
C MET A 395 -22.30 23.69 -0.95
N ALA A 396 -22.14 22.41 -1.24
CA ALA A 396 -22.06 21.35 -0.26
C ALA A 396 -20.61 20.92 -0.07
N GLN A 397 -20.04 21.21 1.11
CA GLN A 397 -18.70 20.77 1.49
C GLN A 397 -18.81 19.62 2.48
N THR A 398 -18.43 18.40 2.09
CA THR A 398 -18.27 17.30 3.04
C THR A 398 -17.31 17.70 4.15
N THR A 399 -17.66 17.41 5.40
CA THR A 399 -16.86 17.73 6.59
C THR A 399 -16.45 16.49 7.38
N GLU A 400 -17.17 15.38 7.23
CA GLU A 400 -16.91 14.14 7.98
C GLU A 400 -17.51 12.93 7.23
N VAL A 401 -16.81 11.81 7.26
CA VAL A 401 -17.36 10.49 6.89
C VAL A 401 -17.72 9.74 8.18
N LYS A 402 -18.96 9.26 8.28
CA LYS A 402 -19.46 8.51 9.43
C LYS A 402 -19.49 7.01 9.13
N GLY A 403 -19.21 6.21 10.15
CA GLY A 403 -19.38 4.76 10.08
C GLY A 403 -19.55 4.12 11.45
N ASP A 404 -19.76 2.80 11.43
CA ASP A 404 -20.00 1.96 12.61
C ASP A 404 -18.73 1.25 13.12
N GLY A 405 -17.55 1.72 12.69
CA GLY A 405 -16.25 1.08 12.90
C GLY A 405 -15.92 -0.03 11.89
N GLN A 406 -16.91 -0.54 11.15
CA GLN A 406 -16.71 -1.54 10.10
C GLN A 406 -16.89 -0.96 8.70
N LYS A 407 -17.90 -0.11 8.50
CA LYS A 407 -18.27 0.45 7.19
C LYS A 407 -18.90 1.84 7.31
N VAL A 408 -18.98 2.53 6.18
CA VAL A 408 -19.71 3.81 6.07
C VAL A 408 -21.19 3.62 6.39
N THR A 409 -21.73 4.54 7.18
CA THR A 409 -23.16 4.68 7.50
C THR A 409 -23.74 6.03 7.10
N GLY A 410 -22.88 7.01 6.80
CA GLY A 410 -23.30 8.31 6.31
C GLY A 410 -22.16 9.28 6.07
N LEU A 411 -22.51 10.52 5.74
CA LEU A 411 -21.59 11.65 5.72
C LEU A 411 -22.25 12.89 6.31
N VAL A 412 -21.41 13.82 6.77
CA VAL A 412 -21.82 15.17 7.16
C VAL A 412 -21.29 16.15 6.13
N TYR A 413 -22.11 17.11 5.72
CA TYR A 413 -21.68 18.23 4.90
C TYR A 413 -22.15 19.57 5.46
N LYS A 414 -21.37 20.61 5.19
CA LYS A 414 -21.72 22.01 5.44
C LYS A 414 -22.29 22.62 4.17
N ASP A 415 -23.48 23.22 4.26
CA ASP A 415 -23.94 24.17 3.26
C ASP A 415 -23.14 25.47 3.42
N ARG A 416 -22.33 25.79 2.42
CA ARG A 416 -21.43 26.96 2.40
C ARG A 416 -22.18 28.29 2.27
N THR A 417 -23.48 28.26 1.99
CA THR A 417 -24.34 29.45 1.92
C THR A 417 -24.86 29.81 3.30
N SER A 418 -25.39 28.83 4.03
CA SER A 418 -26.04 29.02 5.33
C SER A 418 -25.15 28.69 6.53
N GLU A 419 -24.00 28.04 6.29
CA GLU A 419 -23.11 27.44 7.28
C GLU A 419 -23.75 26.29 8.10
N ALA A 420 -24.94 25.84 7.71
CA ALA A 420 -25.64 24.74 8.37
C ALA A 420 -24.98 23.39 8.07
N LEU A 421 -24.92 22.54 9.10
CA LEU A 421 -24.50 21.15 8.96
C LEU A 421 -25.70 20.25 8.68
N HIS A 422 -25.51 19.35 7.73
CA HIS A 422 -26.50 18.38 7.29
C HIS A 422 -25.89 16.98 7.27
N GLU A 423 -26.71 15.99 7.61
CA GLU A 423 -26.32 14.58 7.60
C GLU A 423 -27.06 13.85 6.47
N VAL A 424 -26.33 12.99 5.77
CA VAL A 424 -26.86 12.11 4.73
C VAL A 424 -26.53 10.68 5.11
N GLU A 425 -27.54 9.89 5.40
CA GLU A 425 -27.38 8.45 5.59
C GLU A 425 -27.17 7.75 4.25
N LEU A 426 -26.13 6.94 4.17
CA LEU A 426 -25.74 6.22 2.95
C LEU A 426 -24.73 5.12 3.27
N GLU A 427 -24.57 4.19 2.34
CA GLU A 427 -23.66 3.06 2.51
C GLU A 427 -22.35 3.24 1.73
N GLY A 428 -22.30 4.19 0.76
CA GLY A 428 -21.14 4.41 -0.09
C GLY A 428 -20.88 5.87 -0.47
N ILE A 429 -19.61 6.24 -0.62
CA ILE A 429 -19.15 7.58 -1.01
C ILE A 429 -18.13 7.41 -2.14
N PHE A 430 -18.47 7.94 -3.32
CA PHE A 430 -17.61 7.93 -4.50
C PHE A 430 -16.95 9.30 -4.69
N VAL A 431 -15.66 9.40 -4.41
CA VAL A 431 -14.91 10.66 -4.51
C VAL A 431 -14.48 10.88 -5.96
N GLN A 432 -15.07 11.88 -6.62
CA GLN A 432 -14.84 12.25 -8.03
C GLN A 432 -14.40 13.71 -8.19
N ILE A 433 -13.57 14.19 -7.25
CA ILE A 433 -13.04 15.56 -7.21
C ILE A 433 -12.03 15.79 -8.35
N GLY A 434 -11.36 14.73 -8.80
CA GLY A 434 -10.46 14.72 -9.94
C GLY A 434 -9.23 13.84 -9.73
N LEU A 435 -8.51 13.62 -10.82
CA LEU A 435 -7.22 12.95 -10.83
C LEU A 435 -6.10 13.98 -10.92
N LEU A 436 -4.98 13.69 -10.26
CA LEU A 436 -3.73 14.42 -10.38
C LEU A 436 -2.68 13.47 -10.98
N PRO A 437 -2.34 13.62 -12.27
CA PRO A 437 -1.26 12.85 -12.88
C PRO A 437 0.07 13.04 -12.14
N ASN A 438 0.88 11.98 -12.04
CA ASN A 438 2.20 12.02 -11.40
C ASN A 438 3.27 12.49 -12.41
N SER A 439 3.05 13.67 -13.00
CA SER A 439 3.81 14.23 -14.12
C SER A 439 4.37 15.63 -13.84
N ASP A 440 4.16 16.18 -12.64
CA ASP A 440 4.60 17.54 -12.29
C ASP A 440 6.11 17.75 -12.51
N TRP A 441 6.92 16.71 -12.31
CA TRP A 441 8.37 16.67 -12.52
C TRP A 441 8.81 16.77 -14.00
N LEU A 442 7.85 16.67 -14.94
CA LEU A 442 8.08 16.77 -16.38
C LEU A 442 7.75 18.16 -16.94
N LYS A 443 7.18 19.06 -16.12
CA LYS A 443 6.78 20.41 -16.56
C LYS A 443 7.95 21.15 -17.21
N GLY A 444 7.70 21.73 -18.37
CA GLY A 444 8.72 22.44 -19.17
C GLY A 444 9.64 21.52 -19.98
N THR A 445 9.50 20.20 -19.85
CA THR A 445 10.27 19.21 -20.62
C THR A 445 9.38 18.44 -21.59
N VAL A 446 8.37 17.74 -21.07
CA VAL A 446 7.38 17.00 -21.87
C VAL A 446 6.10 17.82 -21.97
N GLU A 447 5.43 17.76 -23.12
CA GLU A 447 4.13 18.42 -23.31
C GLU A 447 3.05 17.76 -22.45
N LEU A 448 2.38 18.59 -21.64
CA LEU A 448 1.30 18.17 -20.76
C LEU A 448 -0.02 18.83 -21.17
N SER A 449 -1.12 18.11 -21.02
CA SER A 449 -2.47 18.65 -21.17
C SER A 449 -2.73 19.73 -20.12
N ARG A 450 -3.81 20.51 -20.28
CA ARG A 450 -4.23 21.48 -19.25
C ARG A 450 -4.54 20.85 -17.88
N PHE A 451 -4.71 19.53 -17.83
CA PHE A 451 -4.94 18.75 -16.61
C PHE A 451 -3.67 18.06 -16.09
N GLY A 452 -2.52 18.28 -16.74
CA GLY A 452 -1.23 17.69 -16.36
C GLY A 452 -0.99 16.31 -16.95
N GLU A 453 -1.85 15.77 -17.80
CA GLU A 453 -1.62 14.45 -18.41
C GLU A 453 -0.52 14.55 -19.47
N ILE A 454 0.30 13.51 -19.63
CA ILE A 454 1.30 13.48 -20.70
C ILE A 454 0.58 13.37 -22.05
N ILE A 455 0.86 14.27 -22.98
CA ILE A 455 0.27 14.22 -24.33
C ILE A 455 0.99 13.15 -25.15
N VAL A 456 0.22 12.19 -25.68
CA VAL A 456 0.74 11.12 -26.53
C VAL A 456 -0.09 10.92 -27.79
N ASP A 457 0.53 10.36 -28.82
CA ASP A 457 -0.16 9.86 -30.00
C ASP A 457 -0.71 8.42 -29.80
N ALA A 458 -1.33 7.84 -30.83
CA ALA A 458 -1.89 6.50 -30.78
C ALA A 458 -0.86 5.37 -30.58
N LYS A 459 0.44 5.65 -30.70
CA LYS A 459 1.55 4.74 -30.45
C LYS A 459 2.20 4.96 -29.08
N GLY A 460 1.66 5.88 -28.27
CA GLY A 460 2.23 6.28 -26.99
C GLY A 460 3.43 7.21 -27.13
N GLN A 461 3.69 7.80 -28.29
CA GLN A 461 4.82 8.71 -28.50
C GLN A 461 4.53 10.09 -27.90
N THR A 462 5.46 10.62 -27.11
CA THR A 462 5.40 12.01 -26.63
C THR A 462 5.95 12.98 -27.68
N ASN A 463 6.01 14.28 -27.35
CA ASN A 463 6.69 15.28 -28.17
C ASN A 463 8.23 15.09 -28.23
N ILE A 464 8.81 14.21 -27.40
CA ILE A 464 10.24 13.93 -27.37
C ILE A 464 10.51 12.57 -28.03
N PRO A 465 11.31 12.51 -29.12
CA PRO A 465 11.70 11.24 -29.74
C PRO A 465 12.39 10.32 -28.72
N GLY A 466 11.99 9.05 -28.69
CA GLY A 466 12.53 8.05 -27.75
C GLY A 466 11.85 8.02 -26.38
N VAL A 467 10.93 8.94 -26.09
CA VAL A 467 10.14 8.97 -24.85
C VAL A 467 8.68 8.66 -25.14
N PHE A 468 8.14 7.67 -24.43
CA PHE A 468 6.78 7.17 -24.53
C PHE A 468 6.05 7.30 -23.18
N ALA A 469 4.71 7.29 -23.16
CA ALA A 469 3.92 7.34 -21.93
C ALA A 469 2.58 6.59 -22.06
#